data_AF-G4YGI6-F1
#
_entry.id   AF-G4YGI6-F1
#
_cell.length_a   1.000
_cell.length_b   1.000
_cell.length_c   1.000
_cell.angle_alpha   90.00
_cell.angle_beta   90.00
_cell.angle_gamma   90.00
#
_symmetry.space_group_name_H-M   'P 1'
#
loop_
_entity.id
_entity.type
_entity.pdbx_description
1 polymer ?
#
loop_
_entity_poly.entity_id
_entity_poly.type
_entity_poly.pdbx_seq_one_letter_code
_entity_poly.pdbx_strand_id
1 'polypeptide(L)'
;INLSSFIPVNTQKARATAVGAFKRMLEDEQVSLEYLQASLESDSTGKRLIATMDRFGYYLVTNEGKKGKLARNTAVSYYRNVKLWLFDLYPHVRKTTELQLLKQSKTLDKHCLKREKGGFINKAPPCTKEDLRALTDFVYSTARVNSDYQGATLGCLMWHCFGRSSDLGYIQK
;
A
#
# COMPACT_ATOMS: atom_id res chain seq x y z
N ILE A 1 15.88 11.13 32.12
CA ILE A 1 16.04 9.74 31.61
C ILE A 1 15.18 9.62 30.36
N ASN A 2 15.78 9.37 29.19
CA ASN A 2 15.02 9.24 27.95
C ASN A 2 14.48 7.80 27.83
N LEU A 3 13.16 7.63 27.79
CA LEU A 3 12.53 6.31 27.69
C LEU A 3 12.98 5.50 26.47
N SER A 4 13.44 6.16 25.40
CA SER A 4 13.97 5.47 24.22
C SER A 4 15.30 4.74 24.45
N SER A 5 16.04 5.05 25.53
CA SER A 5 17.30 4.36 25.85
C SER A 5 17.12 2.93 26.37
N PHE A 6 15.89 2.56 26.75
CA PHE A 6 15.56 1.21 27.23
C PHE A 6 15.05 0.27 26.13
N ILE A 7 14.81 0.79 24.91
CA ILE A 7 14.38 -0.04 23.80
C ILE A 7 15.59 -0.87 23.34
N PRO A 8 15.50 -2.22 23.32
CA PRO A 8 16.59 -3.06 22.87
C PRO A 8 17.08 -2.66 21.49
N VAL A 9 18.39 -2.62 21.29
CA VAL A 9 19.03 -2.24 20.00
C VAL A 9 18.46 -3.04 18.83
N ASN A 10 18.17 -4.33 19.04
CA ASN A 10 17.58 -5.19 18.02
C ASN A 10 16.18 -4.72 17.60
N THR A 11 15.36 -4.24 18.54
CA THR A 11 14.04 -3.66 18.27
C THR A 11 14.16 -2.36 17.49
N GLN A 12 15.12 -1.50 17.83
CA GLN A 12 15.39 -0.27 17.10
C GLN A 12 15.81 -0.56 15.65
N LYS A 13 16.71 -1.52 15.44
CA LYS A 13 17.14 -1.97 14.11
C LYS A 13 15.97 -2.55 13.31
N ALA A 14 15.12 -3.38 13.92
CA ALA A 14 13.95 -3.94 13.25
C ALA A 14 12.98 -2.84 12.77
N ARG A 15 12.74 -1.83 13.62
CA ARG A 15 11.94 -0.66 13.26
C ARG A 15 12.57 0.14 12.12
N ALA A 16 13.86 0.42 12.19
CA ALA A 16 14.59 1.14 11.14
C ALA A 16 14.51 0.42 9.78
N THR A 17 14.68 -0.90 9.76
CA THR A 17 14.54 -1.70 8.54
C THR A 17 13.13 -1.61 7.96
N ALA A 18 12.09 -1.72 8.79
CA ALA A 18 10.70 -1.61 8.36
C ALA A 18 10.38 -0.22 7.80
N VAL A 19 10.88 0.85 8.44
CA VAL A 19 10.74 2.23 7.95
C VAL A 19 11.52 2.43 6.65
N GLY A 20 12.68 1.78 6.50
CA GLY A 20 13.42 1.77 5.23
C GLY A 20 12.62 1.14 4.08
N ALA A 21 11.94 0.01 4.33
CA ALA A 21 11.04 -0.61 3.35
C ALA A 21 9.85 0.29 2.99
N PHE A 22 9.31 1.00 3.97
CA PHE A 22 8.25 1.98 3.75
C PHE A 22 8.70 3.14 2.85
N LYS A 23 9.90 3.69 3.11
CA LYS A 23 10.46 4.77 2.27
C LYS A 23 10.71 4.32 0.82
N ARG A 24 11.23 3.11 0.62
CA ARG A 24 11.37 2.53 -0.73
C ARG A 24 10.04 2.42 -1.47
N MET A 25 8.98 2.01 -0.78
CA MET A 25 7.64 1.96 -1.37
C MET A 25 7.16 3.35 -1.83
N LEU A 26 7.43 4.40 -1.04
CA LEU A 26 7.10 5.77 -1.45
C LEU A 26 7.92 6.22 -2.67
N GLU A 27 9.22 5.89 -2.70
CA GLU A 27 10.11 6.17 -3.85
C GLU A 27 9.61 5.48 -5.14
N ASP A 28 9.26 4.19 -5.06
CA ASP A 28 8.69 3.42 -6.18
C ASP A 28 7.37 4.03 -6.69
N GLU A 29 6.59 4.63 -5.80
CA GLU A 29 5.33 5.31 -6.12
C GLU A 29 5.49 6.78 -6.48
N GLN A 30 6.73 7.29 -6.52
CA GLN A 30 7.05 8.69 -6.80
C GLN A 30 6.38 9.68 -5.83
N VAL A 31 6.18 9.25 -4.58
CA VAL A 31 5.64 10.06 -3.49
C VAL A 31 6.77 10.48 -2.58
N SER A 32 6.97 11.78 -2.37
CA SER A 32 7.97 12.24 -1.40
C SER A 32 7.49 12.02 0.03
N LEU A 33 8.43 11.73 0.92
CA LEU A 33 8.10 11.55 2.34
C LEU A 33 7.52 12.84 2.93
N GLU A 34 8.06 14.00 2.56
CA GLU A 34 7.62 15.31 3.03
C GLU A 34 6.17 15.58 2.62
N TYR A 35 5.80 15.21 1.39
CA TYR A 35 4.43 15.35 0.91
C TYR A 35 3.47 14.47 1.72
N LEU A 36 3.84 13.20 1.95
CA LEU A 36 3.04 12.32 2.79
C LEU A 36 2.88 12.89 4.21
N GLN A 37 3.97 13.40 4.80
CA GLN A 37 3.93 13.97 6.15
C GLN A 37 2.96 15.15 6.24
N ALA A 38 3.05 16.13 5.33
CA ALA A 38 2.11 17.25 5.26
C ALA A 38 0.66 16.79 5.02
N SER A 39 0.49 15.75 4.23
CA SER A 39 -0.81 15.14 3.92
C SER A 39 -1.42 14.45 5.16
N LEU A 40 -0.62 13.82 6.01
CA LEU A 40 -1.06 13.20 7.26
C LEU A 40 -1.33 14.24 8.36
N GLU A 41 -0.52 15.30 8.46
CA GLU A 41 -0.71 16.38 9.45
C GLU A 41 -2.02 17.15 9.23
N SER A 42 -2.41 17.31 7.97
CA SER A 42 -3.67 17.97 7.60
C SER A 42 -4.90 17.06 7.67
N ASP A 43 -4.74 15.76 7.94
CA ASP A 43 -5.84 14.78 7.93
C ASP A 43 -6.43 14.51 9.32
N SER A 44 -7.47 15.26 9.67
CA SER A 44 -8.24 14.99 10.89
C SER A 44 -9.05 13.70 10.84
N THR A 45 -9.30 13.14 9.66
CA THR A 45 -10.13 11.93 9.48
C THR A 45 -9.35 10.63 9.65
N GLY A 46 -8.03 10.68 9.45
CA GLY A 46 -7.13 9.52 9.46
C GLY A 46 -7.28 8.59 8.25
N LYS A 47 -8.09 8.95 7.25
CA LYS A 47 -8.29 8.16 6.02
C LYS A 47 -6.99 8.03 5.22
N ARG A 48 -6.18 9.08 5.15
CA ARG A 48 -4.91 9.08 4.43
C ARG A 48 -3.90 8.14 5.09
N LEU A 49 -3.89 8.07 6.43
CA LEU A 49 -3.08 7.08 7.15
C LEU A 49 -3.52 5.65 6.84
N ILE A 50 -4.84 5.38 6.87
CA ILE A 50 -5.40 4.07 6.56
C ILE A 50 -5.04 3.64 5.14
N ALA A 51 -5.21 4.54 4.17
CA ALA A 51 -4.87 4.33 2.77
C ALA A 51 -3.39 4.01 2.57
N THR A 52 -2.53 4.83 3.15
CA THR A 52 -1.07 4.66 3.07
C THR A 52 -0.62 3.33 3.68
N MET A 53 -1.22 2.94 4.80
CA MET A 53 -0.93 1.66 5.45
C MET A 53 -1.47 0.46 4.64
N ASP A 54 -2.64 0.56 4.00
CA ASP A 54 -3.14 -0.48 3.10
C ASP A 54 -2.14 -0.73 1.97
N ARG A 55 -1.69 0.37 1.37
CA ARG A 55 -0.74 0.35 0.26
C ARG A 55 0.59 -0.26 0.66
N PHE A 56 1.10 0.10 1.84
CA PHE A 56 2.28 -0.54 2.39
C PHE A 56 2.07 -2.04 2.61
N GLY A 57 0.92 -2.45 3.15
CA GLY A 57 0.55 -3.85 3.29
C GLY A 57 0.58 -4.61 1.97
N TYR A 58 0.06 -4.01 0.90
CA TYR A 58 0.12 -4.54 -0.46
C TYR A 58 1.57 -4.69 -0.94
N TYR A 59 2.38 -3.63 -0.83
CA TYR A 59 3.79 -3.63 -1.23
C TYR A 59 4.60 -4.72 -0.53
N LEU A 60 4.38 -4.97 0.76
CA LEU A 60 5.04 -6.04 1.51
C LEU A 60 4.70 -7.45 0.98
N VAL A 61 3.51 -7.64 0.42
CA VAL A 61 3.04 -8.93 -0.11
C VAL A 61 3.48 -9.13 -1.56
N THR A 62 3.81 -8.07 -2.29
CA THR A 62 4.13 -8.13 -3.72
C THR A 62 5.60 -7.90 -4.04
N ASN A 63 6.27 -6.95 -3.38
CA ASN A 63 7.51 -6.35 -3.89
C ASN A 63 8.73 -6.52 -2.98
N GLU A 64 8.57 -6.67 -1.66
CA GLU A 64 9.74 -6.80 -0.77
C GLU A 64 10.28 -8.23 -0.67
N GLY A 65 11.61 -8.35 -0.85
CA GLY A 65 12.44 -9.52 -0.54
C GLY A 65 13.47 -9.87 -1.64
N LYS A 66 14.70 -10.19 -1.25
CA LYS A 66 15.87 -10.38 -2.16
C LYS A 66 15.71 -11.48 -3.22
N LYS A 67 14.71 -12.37 -3.09
CA LYS A 67 14.45 -13.51 -4.00
C LYS A 67 12.96 -13.80 -4.20
N GLY A 68 12.11 -12.79 -3.99
CA GLY A 68 10.66 -12.93 -3.94
C GLY A 68 10.08 -12.48 -2.60
N LYS A 69 8.79 -12.78 -2.40
CA LYS A 69 7.93 -12.19 -1.36
C LYS A 69 8.40 -12.48 0.07
N LEU A 70 8.30 -11.48 0.96
CA LEU A 70 8.61 -11.58 2.39
C LEU A 70 7.90 -12.77 3.06
N ALA A 71 8.59 -13.39 4.03
CA ALA A 71 7.98 -14.33 4.94
C ALA A 71 6.86 -13.64 5.76
N ARG A 72 5.78 -14.37 6.05
CA ARG A 72 4.61 -13.88 6.81
C ARG A 72 5.01 -13.06 8.04
N ASN A 73 5.84 -13.64 8.89
CA ASN A 73 6.25 -13.03 10.15
C ASN A 73 7.02 -11.72 9.93
N THR A 74 7.81 -11.64 8.85
CA THR A 74 8.55 -10.44 8.48
C THR A 74 7.61 -9.35 7.97
N ALA A 75 6.70 -9.67 7.05
CA ALA A 75 5.72 -8.70 6.53
C ALA A 75 4.84 -8.13 7.65
N VAL A 76 4.30 -8.98 8.52
CA VAL A 76 3.49 -8.54 9.67
C VAL A 76 4.30 -7.71 10.66
N SER A 77 5.57 -8.08 10.89
CA SER A 77 6.48 -7.30 11.73
C SER A 77 6.77 -5.92 11.14
N TYR A 78 7.01 -5.82 9.83
CA TYR A 78 7.26 -4.55 9.15
C TYR A 78 6.04 -3.63 9.24
N TYR A 79 4.86 -4.16 8.90
CA TYR A 79 3.60 -3.45 9.02
C TYR A 79 3.39 -2.92 10.44
N ARG A 80 3.61 -3.76 11.46
CA ARG A 80 3.49 -3.35 12.87
C ARG A 80 4.46 -2.23 13.24
N ASN A 81 5.73 -2.34 12.84
CA ASN A 81 6.75 -1.35 13.17
C ASN A 81 6.46 0.01 12.52
N VAL A 82 6.03 0.02 11.25
CA VAL A 82 5.67 1.26 10.56
C VAL A 82 4.42 1.88 11.15
N LYS A 83 3.39 1.07 11.47
CA LYS A 83 2.19 1.55 12.17
C LYS A 83 2.54 2.26 13.48
N LEU A 84 3.35 1.62 14.32
CA LEU A 84 3.78 2.21 15.59
C LEU A 84 4.61 3.47 15.36
N TRP A 85 5.46 3.47 14.33
CA TRP A 85 6.23 4.67 13.99
C TRP A 85 5.38 5.85 13.54
N LEU A 86 4.36 5.62 12.71
CA LEU A 86 3.43 6.66 12.30
C LEU A 86 2.55 7.14 13.47
N PHE A 87 2.19 6.27 14.41
CA PHE A 87 1.49 6.69 15.64
C PHE A 87 2.36 7.50 16.59
N ASP A 88 3.66 7.23 16.66
CA ASP A 88 4.59 8.05 17.44
C ASP A 88 4.73 9.46 16.82
N LEU A 89 4.70 9.57 15.48
CA LEU A 89 4.76 10.86 14.77
C LEU A 89 3.43 11.62 14.80
N TYR A 90 2.31 10.91 14.66
CA TYR A 90 0.97 11.47 14.54
C TYR A 90 0.04 10.87 15.60
N PRO A 91 0.24 11.20 16.89
CA PRO A 91 -0.55 10.60 17.97
C PRO A 91 -2.03 10.94 17.89
N HIS A 92 -2.38 12.09 17.30
CA HIS A 92 -3.76 12.58 17.19
C HIS A 92 -4.65 11.70 16.28
N VAL A 93 -4.10 11.08 15.23
CA VAL A 93 -4.87 10.20 14.33
C VAL A 93 -5.03 8.77 14.85
N ARG A 94 -4.30 8.39 15.91
CA ARG A 94 -4.30 7.03 16.43
C ARG A 94 -5.69 6.54 16.82
N LYS A 95 -6.41 7.32 17.63
CA LYS A 95 -7.71 6.92 18.19
C LYS A 95 -8.73 6.60 17.09
N THR A 96 -8.70 7.36 15.99
CA THR A 96 -9.64 7.22 14.87
C THR A 96 -9.28 6.06 13.93
N THR A 97 -8.01 5.68 13.85
CA THR A 97 -7.51 4.74 12.83
C THR A 97 -7.14 3.35 13.37
N GLU A 98 -6.88 3.20 14.67
CA GLU A 98 -6.31 1.99 15.27
C GLU A 98 -7.09 0.71 14.95
N LEU A 99 -8.43 0.77 15.03
CA LEU A 99 -9.29 -0.38 14.72
C LEU A 99 -9.19 -0.79 13.25
N GLN A 100 -9.12 0.19 12.34
CA GLN A 100 -9.03 -0.07 10.91
C GLN A 100 -7.65 -0.62 10.52
N LEU A 101 -6.58 -0.04 11.05
CA LEU A 101 -5.23 -0.54 10.86
C LEU A 101 -5.04 -1.95 11.45
N LEU A 102 -5.76 -2.29 12.53
CA LEU A 102 -5.79 -3.64 13.07
C LEU A 102 -6.49 -4.61 12.12
N LYS A 103 -7.61 -4.22 11.51
CA LYS A 103 -8.29 -5.04 10.48
C LYS A 103 -7.38 -5.28 9.27
N GLN A 104 -6.72 -4.24 8.77
CA GLN A 104 -5.73 -4.36 7.68
C GLN A 104 -4.58 -5.30 8.05
N SER A 105 -4.04 -5.20 9.27
CA SER A 105 -3.00 -6.12 9.74
C SER A 105 -3.46 -7.59 9.76
N LYS A 106 -4.72 -7.86 10.13
CA LYS A 106 -5.29 -9.22 10.08
C LYS A 106 -5.50 -9.69 8.65
N THR A 107 -5.94 -8.79 7.76
CA THR A 107 -6.08 -9.07 6.33
C THR A 107 -4.73 -9.41 5.71
N LEU A 108 -3.69 -8.60 5.97
CA LEU A 108 -2.30 -8.87 5.58
C LEU A 108 -1.85 -10.25 6.05
N ASP A 109 -2.06 -10.56 7.33
CA ASP A 109 -1.71 -11.86 7.91
C ASP A 109 -2.38 -13.03 7.17
N LYS A 110 -3.68 -12.91 6.88
CA LYS A 110 -4.45 -13.92 6.13
C LYS A 110 -3.99 -14.05 4.67
N HIS A 111 -3.64 -12.94 4.02
CA HIS A 111 -3.11 -12.99 2.65
C HIS A 111 -1.75 -13.67 2.59
N CYS A 112 -0.93 -13.55 3.64
CA CYS A 112 0.30 -14.32 3.79
C CYS A 112 0.05 -15.83 4.06
N LEU A 113 -1.10 -16.22 4.64
CA LEU A 113 -1.45 -17.63 4.96
C LEU A 113 -1.81 -18.52 3.75
N LYS A 114 -2.18 -17.97 2.58
CA LYS A 114 -2.64 -18.77 1.41
C LYS A 114 -1.54 -19.60 0.72
N ARG A 115 -0.50 -20.04 1.43
CA ARG A 115 0.72 -20.61 0.84
C ARG A 115 1.14 -21.99 1.34
N GLU A 116 0.41 -22.61 2.27
CA GLU A 116 0.88 -23.91 2.78
C GLU A 116 0.45 -25.14 1.97
N LYS A 117 -0.61 -25.11 1.15
CA LYS A 117 -1.07 -26.34 0.42
C LYS A 117 -1.68 -26.17 -0.97
N GLY A 118 -1.86 -24.97 -1.50
CA GLY A 118 -2.37 -24.77 -2.86
C GLY A 118 -1.32 -24.02 -3.65
N GLY A 119 -0.74 -24.67 -4.66
CA GLY A 119 0.26 -24.07 -5.54
C GLY A 119 -0.16 -22.69 -6.09
N PHE A 120 0.81 -21.97 -6.65
CA PHE A 120 0.57 -20.67 -7.28
C PHE A 120 -0.61 -20.76 -8.24
N ILE A 121 -1.75 -20.16 -7.87
CA ILE A 121 -2.74 -19.76 -8.87
C ILE A 121 -2.02 -18.71 -9.71
N ASN A 122 -1.67 -19.06 -10.94
CA ASN A 122 -1.18 -18.13 -11.96
C ASN A 122 -2.28 -17.09 -12.20
N LYS A 123 -2.30 -16.06 -11.35
CA LYS A 123 -3.08 -14.87 -11.59
C LYS A 123 -2.38 -14.13 -12.72
N ALA A 124 -3.16 -13.62 -13.67
CA ALA A 124 -2.64 -12.64 -14.61
C ALA A 124 -1.90 -11.54 -13.84
N PRO A 125 -0.74 -11.06 -14.34
CA PRO A 125 -0.05 -9.93 -13.73
C PRO A 125 -1.05 -8.78 -13.49
N PRO A 126 -0.87 -8.00 -12.41
CA PRO A 126 -1.68 -6.81 -12.21
C PRO A 126 -1.60 -5.95 -13.46
N CYS A 127 -2.75 -5.54 -14.01
CA CYS A 127 -2.78 -4.57 -15.09
C CYS A 127 -1.99 -3.33 -14.63
N THR A 128 -1.11 -2.81 -15.46
CA THR A 128 -0.34 -1.61 -15.15
C THR A 128 -1.02 -0.40 -15.80
N LYS A 129 -0.53 0.80 -15.49
CA LYS A 129 -1.02 2.02 -16.17
C LYS A 129 -0.67 1.98 -17.65
N GLU A 130 0.46 1.37 -17.99
CA GLU A 130 0.95 1.14 -19.34
C GLU A 130 0.04 0.16 -20.09
N ASP A 131 -0.36 -0.94 -19.44
CA ASP A 131 -1.33 -1.89 -20.01
C ASP A 131 -2.70 -1.23 -20.27
N LEU A 132 -3.16 -0.40 -19.33
CA LEU A 132 -4.41 0.35 -19.50
C LEU A 132 -4.32 1.37 -20.64
N ARG A 133 -3.18 2.05 -20.78
CA ARG A 133 -2.93 2.98 -21.90
C ARG A 133 -2.95 2.22 -23.22
N ALA A 134 -2.21 1.12 -23.33
CA ALA A 134 -2.18 0.31 -24.55
C ALA A 134 -3.57 -0.21 -24.94
N LEU A 135 -4.37 -0.64 -23.96
CA LEU A 135 -5.76 -1.04 -24.18
C LEU A 135 -6.61 0.12 -24.69
N THR A 136 -6.45 1.31 -24.09
CA THR A 136 -7.20 2.51 -24.48
C THR A 136 -6.83 2.95 -25.89
N ASP A 137 -5.54 3.03 -26.21
CA ASP A 137 -5.03 3.39 -27.54
C ASP A 137 -5.54 2.40 -28.60
N PHE A 138 -5.55 1.11 -28.30
CA PHE A 138 -6.10 0.08 -29.18
C PHE A 138 -7.59 0.29 -29.45
N VAL A 139 -8.40 0.51 -28.41
CA VAL A 139 -9.86 0.77 -28.58
C VAL A 139 -10.09 2.03 -29.38
N TYR A 140 -9.37 3.12 -29.12
CA TYR A 140 -9.51 4.36 -29.89
C TYR A 140 -9.06 4.21 -31.35
N SER A 141 -8.07 3.36 -31.62
CA SER A 141 -7.61 3.09 -33.00
C SER A 141 -8.53 2.17 -33.81
N THR A 142 -9.38 1.39 -33.14
CA THR A 142 -10.25 0.37 -33.78
C THR A 142 -11.74 0.69 -33.69
N ALA A 143 -12.12 1.67 -32.87
CA ALA A 143 -13.51 2.10 -32.70
C ALA A 143 -14.13 2.59 -34.01
N ARG A 144 -15.34 2.13 -34.30
CA ARG A 144 -16.14 2.54 -35.46
C ARG A 144 -17.44 3.22 -35.07
N VAL A 145 -17.90 3.02 -33.84
CA VAL A 145 -19.13 3.60 -33.31
C VAL A 145 -18.94 4.18 -31.91
N ASN A 146 -19.78 5.14 -31.53
CA ASN A 146 -19.67 5.85 -30.25
C ASN A 146 -19.72 4.91 -29.02
N SER A 147 -20.40 3.76 -29.13
CA SER A 147 -20.47 2.77 -28.06
C SER A 147 -19.13 2.07 -27.78
N ASP A 148 -18.20 2.02 -28.75
CA ASP A 148 -16.91 1.35 -28.58
C ASP A 148 -16.03 2.06 -27.54
N TYR A 149 -16.14 3.39 -27.44
CA TYR A 149 -15.44 4.19 -26.44
C TYR A 149 -15.97 4.00 -25.02
N GLN A 150 -17.20 3.51 -24.86
CA GLN A 150 -17.80 3.26 -23.54
C GLN A 150 -17.04 2.14 -22.80
N GLY A 151 -16.56 1.12 -23.53
CA GLY A 151 -15.75 0.05 -22.96
C GLY A 151 -14.41 0.53 -22.41
N ALA A 152 -13.70 1.40 -23.16
CA ALA A 152 -12.45 2.01 -22.68
C ALA A 152 -12.68 2.93 -21.48
N THR A 153 -13.75 3.73 -21.51
CA THR A 153 -14.13 4.63 -20.41
C THR A 153 -14.47 3.84 -19.15
N LEU A 154 -15.27 2.78 -19.29
CA LEU A 154 -15.62 1.89 -18.18
C LEU A 154 -14.38 1.16 -17.65
N GLY A 155 -13.48 0.69 -18.51
CA GLY A 155 -12.22 0.07 -18.12
C GLY A 155 -11.33 1.02 -17.30
N CYS A 156 -11.20 2.28 -17.74
CA CYS A 156 -10.46 3.31 -17.01
C CYS A 156 -11.12 3.65 -15.66
N LEU A 157 -12.44 3.77 -15.62
CA LEU A 157 -13.20 4.02 -14.40
C LEU A 157 -13.08 2.85 -13.42
N MET A 158 -13.21 1.61 -13.89
CA MET A 158 -13.07 0.42 -13.04
C MET A 158 -11.64 0.28 -12.53
N TRP A 159 -10.63 0.58 -13.35
CA TRP A 159 -9.24 0.64 -12.92
C TRP A 159 -9.03 1.68 -11.81
N HIS A 160 -9.55 2.89 -12.01
CA HIS A 160 -9.46 3.97 -11.04
C HIS A 160 -10.21 3.65 -9.73
N CYS A 161 -11.44 3.12 -9.81
CA CYS A 161 -12.31 2.88 -8.65
C CYS A 161 -11.98 1.57 -7.91
N PHE A 162 -11.58 0.52 -8.63
CA PHE A 162 -11.51 -0.85 -8.10
C PHE A 162 -10.18 -1.55 -8.34
N GLY A 163 -9.25 -0.92 -9.06
CA GLY A 163 -7.92 -1.45 -9.36
C GLY A 163 -7.00 -1.59 -8.15
N ARG A 164 -7.50 -1.84 -6.93
CA ARG A 164 -6.81 -2.26 -5.69
C ARG A 164 -5.51 -1.52 -5.29
N SER A 165 -5.20 -0.44 -5.97
CA SER A 165 -4.03 0.42 -5.80
C SER A 165 -4.46 1.87 -5.52
N SER A 166 -5.76 2.14 -5.50
CA SER A 166 -6.36 3.47 -5.52
C SER A 166 -6.89 3.94 -4.16
N ASP A 167 -6.34 3.45 -3.05
CA ASP A 167 -6.51 4.12 -1.75
C ASP A 167 -5.84 5.51 -1.73
N LEU A 168 -4.98 5.82 -2.71
CA LEU A 168 -4.38 7.15 -2.92
C LEU A 168 -5.34 8.17 -3.58
N GLY A 169 -6.56 7.79 -3.96
CA GLY A 169 -7.57 8.76 -4.41
C GLY A 169 -7.94 9.80 -3.32
N TYR A 170 -7.66 9.48 -2.05
CA TYR A 170 -7.80 10.41 -0.92
C TYR A 170 -6.56 11.30 -0.69
N ILE A 171 -5.49 11.06 -1.44
CA ILE A 171 -4.18 11.74 -1.34
C ILE A 171 -3.86 12.49 -2.66
N GLN A 172 -4.85 12.84 -3.49
CA GLN A 172 -4.61 13.71 -4.63
C GLN A 172 -4.78 15.20 -4.30
N LYS A 173 -3.95 16.00 -5.00
CA LYS A 173 -3.65 17.43 -4.88
C LYS A 173 -4.86 18.34 -4.65
#